data_AF-A0A383C1A5-F1
#
_entry.id   AF-A0A383C1A5-F1
#
_cell.length_a   1.000
_cell.length_b   1.000
_cell.length_c   1.000
_cell.angle_alpha   90.00
_cell.angle_beta   90.00
_cell.angle_gamma   90.00
#
_symmetry.space_group_name_H-M   'P 1'
#
loop_
_entity.id
_entity.type
_entity.pdbx_description
1 polymer ?
#
loop_
_entity_poly.entity_id
_entity_poly.type
_entity_poly.pdbx_seq_one_letter_code
_entity_poly.pdbx_strand_id
1 'polypeptide(L)'
;DVDVTQSSVSRRRFLQSTAWMSSAVALGAGSWLIPARWSHAAGPIKLGIATDITGMMGYAGNSHVHVANWLAEEINAGGGINGRPLEVHIEDTATNDQTAVAVVRKLTQKENVDVIIGGIMSSTRNAIKDVIIERGKTLYVYPEVYEGGACQPYLYCTGPVPSQQIDPFIPWLIENGGPRFAFPAANYAWPQITNKYARNVVEQSGGEVVFEEYYPLDQMDYGSTINTIMKENIDVVFITLIP
;
A
#
# COMPACT_ATOMS: atom_id res chain seq x y z
N ASP A 1 -62.00 33.28 -19.40
CA ASP A 1 -60.78 32.67 -18.84
C ASP A 1 -60.87 31.16 -18.99
N VAL A 2 -60.02 30.43 -19.70
CA VAL A 2 -58.67 30.67 -20.23
C VAL A 2 -58.57 29.91 -21.57
N ASP A 3 -58.04 30.59 -22.59
CA ASP A 3 -57.68 30.04 -23.90
C ASP A 3 -56.40 29.19 -23.76
N VAL A 4 -56.43 27.93 -24.23
CA VAL A 4 -55.25 27.04 -24.25
C VAL A 4 -54.85 26.81 -25.71
N THR A 5 -53.97 27.66 -26.24
CA THR A 5 -53.32 27.42 -27.52
C THR A 5 -52.09 26.52 -27.32
N GLN A 6 -52.17 25.27 -27.78
CA GLN A 6 -51.02 24.38 -27.94
C GLN A 6 -50.13 24.89 -29.09
N SER A 7 -48.88 25.29 -28.80
CA SER A 7 -47.89 25.62 -29.81
C SER A 7 -47.09 24.36 -30.20
N SER A 8 -47.41 23.78 -31.34
CA SER A 8 -46.64 22.64 -31.89
C SER A 8 -45.32 23.15 -32.50
N VAL A 9 -44.19 22.85 -31.87
CA VAL A 9 -42.87 23.11 -32.46
C VAL A 9 -42.62 22.11 -33.59
N SER A 10 -42.63 22.61 -34.83
CA SER A 10 -42.31 21.81 -36.02
C SER A 10 -40.83 21.43 -36.05
N ARG A 11 -40.54 20.15 -36.34
CA ARG A 11 -39.19 19.57 -36.53
C ARG A 11 -38.29 20.38 -37.49
N ARG A 12 -38.87 21.20 -38.37
CA ARG A 12 -38.16 22.06 -39.32
C ARG A 12 -37.53 23.32 -38.67
N ARG A 13 -38.09 23.82 -37.56
CA ARG A 13 -37.54 25.01 -36.85
C ARG A 13 -36.36 24.66 -35.93
N PHE A 14 -36.33 23.44 -35.36
CA PHE A 14 -35.23 22.99 -34.49
C PHE A 14 -33.91 22.76 -35.25
N LEU A 15 -33.99 22.35 -36.52
CA LEU A 15 -32.83 22.16 -37.40
C LEU A 15 -32.30 23.47 -38.01
N GLN A 16 -33.09 24.55 -38.01
CA GLN A 16 -32.64 25.86 -38.50
C GLN A 16 -31.97 26.71 -37.41
N SER A 17 -32.25 26.46 -36.12
CA SER A 17 -31.59 27.13 -35.00
C SER A 17 -30.22 26.53 -34.63
N THR A 18 -29.90 25.33 -35.10
CA THR A 18 -28.62 24.64 -34.85
C THR A 18 -27.55 24.91 -35.91
N ALA A 19 -27.91 25.58 -37.02
CA ALA A 19 -26.99 25.85 -38.13
C ALA A 19 -26.23 27.20 -38.02
N TRP A 20 -26.47 28.01 -36.98
CA TRP A 20 -25.87 29.35 -36.83
C TRP A 20 -24.88 29.49 -35.67
N MET A 21 -24.42 28.37 -35.10
CA MET A 21 -23.34 28.36 -34.09
C MET A 21 -22.24 27.33 -34.43
N SER A 22 -22.02 27.08 -35.72
CA SER A 22 -20.94 26.23 -36.23
C SER A 22 -20.13 26.90 -37.34
N SER A 23 -20.22 28.22 -37.47
CA SER A 23 -19.55 28.98 -38.54
C SER A 23 -18.88 30.25 -38.01
N ALA A 24 -18.00 30.10 -37.02
CA ALA A 24 -17.06 31.17 -36.61
C ALA A 24 -15.71 30.65 -36.09
N VAL A 25 -15.30 29.43 -36.44
CA VAL A 25 -13.91 28.96 -36.25
C VAL A 25 -13.48 28.11 -37.44
N ALA A 26 -13.41 28.72 -38.61
CA ALA A 26 -12.67 28.18 -39.74
C ALA A 26 -12.14 29.39 -40.51
N LEU A 27 -10.84 29.41 -40.79
CA LEU A 27 -10.03 30.51 -41.34
C LEU A 27 -9.24 31.32 -40.31
N GLY A 28 -8.44 30.63 -39.51
CA GLY A 28 -7.22 31.18 -38.91
C GLY A 28 -6.18 30.07 -38.85
N ALA A 29 -5.07 30.21 -39.58
CA ALA A 29 -3.91 29.33 -39.47
C ALA A 29 -3.38 29.38 -38.02
N GLY A 30 -3.83 28.45 -37.18
CA GLY A 30 -3.51 28.44 -35.75
C GLY A 30 -4.06 27.23 -34.97
N SER A 31 -4.91 26.39 -35.59
CA SER A 31 -5.55 25.24 -34.92
C SER A 31 -4.64 24.02 -34.68
N TRP A 32 -3.32 24.14 -34.85
CA TRP A 32 -2.35 23.05 -34.63
C TRP A 32 -1.63 23.10 -33.27
N LEU A 33 -1.94 24.08 -32.40
CA LEU A 33 -1.25 24.25 -31.10
C LEU A 33 -2.13 24.04 -29.86
N ILE A 34 -3.37 23.58 -30.02
CA ILE A 34 -4.17 23.15 -28.86
C ILE A 34 -4.08 21.63 -28.84
N PRO A 35 -3.24 21.02 -27.97
CA PRO A 35 -3.35 19.58 -27.76
C PRO A 35 -4.81 19.35 -27.38
N ALA A 36 -5.46 18.42 -28.06
CA ALA A 36 -6.82 18.03 -27.75
C ALA A 36 -6.85 17.67 -26.27
N ARG A 37 -7.27 18.62 -25.43
CA ARG A 37 -7.68 18.34 -24.06
C ARG A 37 -8.92 17.50 -24.23
N TRP A 38 -8.70 16.19 -24.31
CA TRP A 38 -9.72 15.18 -24.18
C TRP A 38 -10.67 15.65 -23.08
N SER A 39 -11.91 15.85 -23.48
CA SER A 39 -13.02 16.16 -22.58
C SER A 39 -13.16 14.96 -21.64
N HIS A 40 -12.49 15.00 -20.48
CA HIS A 40 -12.55 13.92 -19.51
C HIS A 40 -13.74 14.17 -18.59
N ALA A 41 -14.82 13.42 -18.82
CA ALA A 41 -16.01 13.41 -17.96
C ALA A 41 -15.78 12.69 -16.61
N ALA A 42 -14.61 12.06 -16.39
CA ALA A 42 -14.28 11.36 -15.15
C ALA A 42 -13.43 12.25 -14.23
N GLY A 43 -13.83 12.37 -12.96
CA GLY A 43 -13.10 13.11 -11.92
C GLY A 43 -11.74 12.48 -11.55
N PRO A 44 -11.01 13.06 -10.58
CA PRO A 44 -9.72 12.51 -10.12
C PRO A 44 -9.83 11.06 -9.65
N ILE A 45 -8.71 10.35 -9.60
CA ILE A 45 -8.58 9.09 -8.89
C ILE A 45 -8.13 9.41 -7.47
N LYS A 46 -8.93 9.03 -6.49
CA LYS A 46 -8.68 9.32 -5.08
C LYS A 46 -7.88 8.20 -4.41
N LEU A 47 -6.68 8.52 -3.95
CA LEU A 47 -5.75 7.62 -3.31
C LEU A 47 -5.68 7.91 -1.81
N GLY A 48 -6.11 6.97 -0.98
CA GLY A 48 -5.90 7.02 0.47
C GLY A 48 -4.55 6.42 0.85
N ILE A 49 -3.75 7.15 1.62
CA ILE A 49 -2.53 6.67 2.26
C ILE A 49 -2.78 6.62 3.77
N ALA A 50 -2.87 5.42 4.33
CA ALA A 50 -3.02 5.20 5.77
C ALA A 50 -1.72 4.60 6.32
N THR A 51 -0.86 5.42 6.92
CA THR A 51 0.49 5.01 7.33
C THR A 51 0.91 5.61 8.66
N ASP A 52 1.90 5.02 9.32
CA ASP A 52 2.37 5.48 10.63
C ASP A 52 3.27 6.71 10.46
N ILE A 53 2.69 7.91 10.52
CA ILE A 53 3.46 9.16 10.47
C ILE A 53 4.04 9.44 11.87
N THR A 54 3.28 9.09 12.90
CA THR A 54 3.73 9.11 14.29
C THR A 54 3.76 7.71 14.91
N GLY A 55 4.32 7.60 16.11
CA GLY A 55 4.50 6.33 16.81
C GLY A 55 5.80 5.62 16.43
N MET A 56 5.92 4.37 16.85
CA MET A 56 7.13 3.56 16.73
C MET A 56 7.57 3.35 15.27
N MET A 57 6.63 3.19 14.34
CA MET A 57 6.92 3.01 12.91
C MET A 57 6.98 4.34 12.13
N GLY A 58 7.05 5.48 12.84
CA GLY A 58 7.12 6.81 12.24
C GLY A 58 8.23 6.96 11.18
N TYR A 59 9.40 6.37 11.42
CA TYR A 59 10.51 6.43 10.46
C TYR A 59 10.16 5.80 9.10
N ALA A 60 9.43 4.68 9.11
CA ALA A 60 8.99 4.00 7.91
C ALA A 60 7.82 4.75 7.25
N GLY A 61 6.80 5.12 8.03
CA GLY A 61 5.62 5.75 7.45
C GLY A 61 5.84 7.17 6.92
N ASN A 62 6.79 7.94 7.46
CA ASN A 62 7.20 9.20 6.84
C ASN A 62 7.83 8.98 5.44
N SER A 63 8.53 7.86 5.24
CA SER A 63 9.04 7.50 3.91
C SER A 63 7.90 7.19 2.94
N HIS A 64 6.83 6.53 3.39
CA HIS A 64 5.62 6.31 2.57
C HIS A 64 4.97 7.63 2.13
N VAL A 65 4.85 8.60 3.04
CA VAL A 65 4.30 9.92 2.73
C VAL A 65 5.12 10.63 1.66
N HIS A 66 6.44 10.64 1.78
CA HIS A 66 7.32 11.29 0.80
C HIS A 66 7.21 10.63 -0.58
N VAL A 67 7.23 9.30 -0.65
CA VAL A 67 7.12 8.57 -1.92
C VAL A 67 5.74 8.77 -2.55
N ALA A 68 4.67 8.74 -1.77
CA ALA A 68 3.31 8.96 -2.27
C ALA A 68 3.15 10.35 -2.89
N ASN A 69 3.63 11.40 -2.20
CA ASN A 69 3.58 12.77 -2.71
C ASN A 69 4.42 12.92 -3.98
N TRP A 70 5.67 12.45 -3.96
CA TRP A 70 6.56 12.56 -5.10
C TRP A 70 6.00 11.86 -6.35
N LEU A 71 5.53 10.62 -6.21
CA LEU A 71 4.96 9.89 -7.34
C LEU A 71 3.64 10.49 -7.83
N ALA A 72 2.80 11.02 -6.93
CA ALA A 72 1.57 11.69 -7.34
C ALA A 72 1.86 12.96 -8.15
N GLU A 73 2.85 13.75 -7.74
CA GLU A 73 3.31 14.92 -8.50
C GLU A 73 3.83 14.52 -9.88
N GLU A 74 4.69 13.51 -9.96
CA GLU A 74 5.25 13.01 -11.22
C GLU A 74 4.14 12.49 -12.17
N ILE A 75 3.24 11.65 -11.66
CA ILE A 75 2.12 11.10 -12.43
C ILE A 75 1.20 12.22 -12.93
N ASN A 76 0.87 13.19 -12.08
CA ASN A 76 0.01 14.31 -12.45
C ASN A 76 0.67 15.24 -13.49
N ALA A 77 1.97 15.50 -13.35
CA ALA A 77 2.74 16.25 -14.35
C ALA A 77 2.78 15.52 -15.71
N GLY A 78 2.77 14.19 -15.71
CA GLY A 78 2.65 13.34 -16.90
C GLY A 78 1.25 13.27 -17.52
N GLY A 79 0.26 13.98 -16.97
CA GLY A 79 -1.13 13.98 -17.47
C GLY A 79 -2.06 13.03 -16.72
N GLY A 80 -1.62 12.42 -15.62
CA GLY A 80 -2.42 11.53 -14.80
C GLY A 80 -2.58 10.12 -15.37
N ILE A 81 -3.38 9.29 -14.70
CA ILE A 81 -3.67 7.92 -15.13
C ILE A 81 -4.88 7.94 -16.06
N ASN A 82 -4.68 7.58 -17.33
CA ASN A 82 -5.72 7.70 -18.37
C ASN A 82 -6.35 9.11 -18.40
N GLY A 83 -5.53 10.15 -18.25
CA GLY A 83 -5.96 11.54 -18.24
C GLY A 83 -6.64 12.02 -16.95
N ARG A 84 -6.74 11.16 -15.92
CA ARG A 84 -7.32 11.50 -14.61
C ARG A 84 -6.20 11.80 -13.60
N PRO A 85 -6.20 12.97 -12.94
CA PRO A 85 -5.20 13.26 -11.93
C PRO A 85 -5.42 12.41 -10.68
N LEU A 86 -4.33 12.11 -9.96
CA LEU A 86 -4.35 11.54 -8.62
C LEU A 86 -4.61 12.65 -7.58
N GLU A 87 -5.60 12.40 -6.71
CA GLU A 87 -5.89 13.18 -5.51
C GLU A 87 -5.51 12.33 -4.29
N VAL A 88 -4.47 12.73 -3.57
CA VAL A 88 -3.93 11.94 -2.45
C VAL A 88 -4.47 12.44 -1.11
N HIS A 89 -5.02 11.52 -0.31
CA HIS A 89 -5.48 11.75 1.05
C HIS A 89 -4.58 10.97 2.02
N ILE A 90 -3.72 11.68 2.75
CA ILE A 90 -2.77 11.10 3.71
C ILE A 90 -3.33 11.20 5.12
N GLU A 91 -3.28 10.10 5.86
CA GLU A 91 -3.74 10.01 7.24
C GLU A 91 -2.75 9.22 8.11
N ASP A 92 -2.55 9.70 9.34
CA ASP A 92 -1.65 9.10 10.32
C ASP A 92 -2.33 7.98 11.11
N THR A 93 -1.77 6.77 11.07
CA THR A 93 -2.24 5.62 11.85
C THR A 93 -1.56 5.48 13.22
N ALA A 94 -0.56 6.31 13.51
CA ALA A 94 0.10 6.46 14.82
C ALA A 94 0.67 5.15 15.42
N THR A 95 0.97 4.15 14.60
CA THR A 95 1.30 2.77 15.01
C THR A 95 0.26 2.20 15.98
N ASN A 96 -1.03 2.48 15.73
CA ASN A 96 -2.13 2.08 16.61
C ASN A 96 -3.32 1.53 15.81
N ASP A 97 -3.70 0.29 16.10
CA ASP A 97 -4.75 -0.40 15.34
C ASP A 97 -6.13 0.26 15.46
N GLN A 98 -6.47 0.88 16.61
CA GLN A 98 -7.75 1.58 16.77
C GLN A 98 -7.78 2.89 15.97
N THR A 99 -6.68 3.66 16.02
CA THR A 99 -6.50 4.87 15.21
C THR A 99 -6.57 4.51 13.72
N ALA A 100 -5.87 3.45 13.30
CA ALA A 100 -5.88 2.97 11.93
C ALA A 100 -7.30 2.63 11.45
N VAL A 101 -8.10 1.93 12.26
CA VAL A 101 -9.51 1.64 11.94
C VAL A 101 -10.32 2.92 11.75
N ALA A 102 -10.15 3.94 12.60
CA ALA A 102 -10.87 5.21 12.47
C ALA A 102 -10.45 5.97 11.20
N VAL A 103 -9.16 5.98 10.89
CA VAL A 103 -8.58 6.60 9.69
C VAL A 103 -9.12 5.95 8.42
N VAL A 104 -9.11 4.63 8.31
CA VAL A 104 -9.60 3.97 7.08
C VAL A 104 -11.10 4.13 6.92
N ARG A 105 -11.88 4.25 8.01
CA ARG A 105 -13.30 4.63 7.93
C ARG A 105 -13.49 6.02 7.36
N LYS A 106 -12.68 7.00 7.78
CA LYS A 106 -12.69 8.35 7.22
C LYS A 106 -12.39 8.31 5.72
N LEU A 107 -11.30 7.64 5.32
CA LEU A 107 -10.90 7.52 3.92
C LEU A 107 -12.00 6.87 3.05
N THR A 108 -12.58 5.77 3.52
CA THR A 108 -13.60 5.03 2.75
C THR A 108 -14.96 5.73 2.73
N GLN A 109 -15.43 6.27 3.87
CA GLN A 109 -16.81 6.75 3.99
C GLN A 109 -16.97 8.24 3.75
N LYS A 110 -15.97 9.05 4.14
CA LYS A 110 -16.02 10.51 4.00
C LYS A 110 -15.31 10.96 2.74
N GLU A 111 -14.06 10.54 2.57
CA GLU A 111 -13.26 10.96 1.41
C GLU A 111 -13.64 10.18 0.14
N ASN A 112 -14.26 9.00 0.30
CA ASN A 112 -14.68 8.10 -0.77
C ASN A 112 -13.52 7.77 -1.71
N VAL A 113 -12.39 7.35 -1.15
CA VAL A 113 -11.20 7.00 -1.93
C VAL A 113 -11.42 5.75 -2.77
N ASP A 114 -10.83 5.72 -3.96
CA ASP A 114 -10.89 4.59 -4.89
C ASP A 114 -9.98 3.44 -4.45
N VAL A 115 -8.84 3.78 -3.86
CA VAL A 115 -7.79 2.84 -3.42
C VAL A 115 -7.22 3.29 -2.08
N ILE A 116 -6.91 2.34 -1.20
CA ILE A 116 -6.10 2.57 0.00
C ILE A 116 -4.78 1.82 -0.14
N ILE A 117 -3.67 2.51 0.12
CA ILE A 117 -2.35 1.92 0.29
C ILE A 117 -1.90 2.16 1.73
N GLY A 118 -1.44 1.12 2.41
CA GLY A 118 -0.77 1.27 3.71
C GLY A 118 -1.16 0.25 4.76
N GLY A 119 -1.02 0.65 6.02
CA GLY A 119 -0.75 -0.24 7.14
C GLY A 119 0.70 -0.72 7.09
N ILE A 120 1.39 -0.69 8.23
CA ILE A 120 2.78 -1.16 8.32
C ILE A 120 2.82 -2.51 9.05
N MET A 121 2.40 -2.52 10.32
CA MET A 121 2.38 -3.74 11.11
C MET A 121 1.34 -4.75 10.58
N SER A 122 1.67 -6.05 10.65
CA SER A 122 0.71 -7.12 10.33
C SER A 122 -0.57 -7.06 11.18
N SER A 123 -0.47 -6.58 12.43
CA SER A 123 -1.63 -6.34 13.30
C SER A 123 -2.55 -5.27 12.71
N THR A 124 -1.96 -4.16 12.24
CA THR A 124 -2.68 -3.05 11.62
C THR A 124 -3.37 -3.50 10.34
N ARG A 125 -2.68 -4.24 9.45
CA ARG A 125 -3.32 -4.87 8.27
C ARG A 125 -4.54 -5.69 8.67
N ASN A 126 -4.40 -6.56 9.67
CA ASN A 126 -5.50 -7.40 10.13
C ASN A 126 -6.66 -6.60 10.74
N ALA A 127 -6.38 -5.49 11.42
CA ALA A 127 -7.41 -4.63 12.00
C ALA A 127 -8.20 -3.84 10.94
N ILE A 128 -7.55 -3.40 9.86
CA ILE A 128 -8.17 -2.52 8.86
C ILE A 128 -8.75 -3.24 7.64
N LYS A 129 -8.24 -4.42 7.26
CA LYS A 129 -8.62 -5.08 6.00
C LYS A 129 -10.13 -5.28 5.84
N ASP A 130 -10.83 -5.76 6.88
CA ASP A 130 -12.27 -6.02 6.79
C ASP A 130 -13.08 -4.72 6.71
N VAL A 131 -12.58 -3.65 7.35
CA VAL A 131 -13.18 -2.31 7.28
C VAL A 131 -13.08 -1.74 5.86
N ILE A 132 -11.92 -1.91 5.21
CA ILE A 132 -11.68 -1.43 3.85
C ILE A 132 -12.48 -2.26 2.82
N ILE A 133 -12.43 -3.58 2.95
CA ILE A 133 -12.92 -4.53 1.95
C ILE A 133 -14.42 -4.74 2.08
N GLU A 134 -14.92 -5.15 3.25
CA GLU A 134 -16.31 -5.60 3.39
C GLU A 134 -17.27 -4.42 3.46
N ARG A 135 -16.84 -3.32 4.10
CA ARG A 135 -17.68 -2.12 4.29
C ARG A 135 -17.42 -1.06 3.23
N GLY A 136 -16.17 -0.86 2.85
CA GLY A 136 -15.78 0.14 1.84
C GLY A 136 -15.89 -0.36 0.40
N LYS A 137 -15.73 -1.67 0.16
CA LYS A 137 -15.50 -2.23 -1.18
C LYS A 137 -14.38 -1.51 -1.94
N THR A 138 -13.39 -1.01 -1.19
CA THR A 138 -12.27 -0.23 -1.69
C THR A 138 -11.09 -1.17 -1.95
N LEU A 139 -10.36 -0.96 -3.04
CA LEU A 139 -9.13 -1.69 -3.31
C LEU A 139 -8.12 -1.40 -2.20
N TYR A 140 -7.59 -2.43 -1.56
CA TYR A 140 -6.59 -2.32 -0.52
C TYR A 140 -5.26 -2.90 -0.98
N VAL A 141 -4.22 -2.08 -1.01
CA VAL A 141 -2.84 -2.50 -1.27
C VAL A 141 -2.06 -2.43 0.03
N TYR A 142 -1.53 -3.58 0.46
CA TYR A 142 -0.64 -3.67 1.61
C TYR A 142 0.81 -3.81 1.12
N PRO A 143 1.67 -2.79 1.33
CA PRO A 143 2.96 -2.73 0.67
C PRO A 143 4.09 -3.47 1.37
N GLU A 144 3.88 -3.93 2.61
CA GLU A 144 4.97 -4.46 3.44
C GLU A 144 5.25 -5.95 3.26
N VAL A 145 6.48 -6.34 3.60
CA VAL A 145 6.85 -7.74 3.88
C VAL A 145 5.99 -8.28 5.03
N TYR A 146 5.54 -9.53 4.91
CA TYR A 146 4.72 -10.16 5.94
C TYR A 146 4.80 -11.68 5.87
N GLU A 147 4.04 -12.35 6.73
CA GLU A 147 4.15 -13.78 6.99
C GLU A 147 3.49 -14.66 5.92
N GLY A 148 2.75 -14.07 4.99
CA GLY A 148 1.88 -14.80 4.05
C GLY A 148 0.51 -15.15 4.63
N GLY A 149 -0.31 -15.84 3.83
CA GLY A 149 -1.62 -16.37 4.24
C GLY A 149 -2.78 -15.37 4.23
N ALA A 150 -2.53 -14.07 3.99
CA ALA A 150 -3.60 -13.09 3.80
C ALA A 150 -4.17 -13.21 2.38
N CYS A 151 -5.43 -13.62 2.28
CA CYS A 151 -6.15 -13.71 1.01
C CYS A 151 -7.60 -13.30 1.22
N GLN A 152 -7.98 -12.16 0.65
CA GLN A 152 -9.34 -11.64 0.65
C GLN A 152 -9.61 -10.93 -0.68
N PRO A 153 -10.88 -10.85 -1.14
CA PRO A 153 -11.24 -10.01 -2.26
C PRO A 153 -10.75 -8.57 -2.03
N TYR A 154 -10.29 -7.90 -3.09
CA TYR A 154 -9.79 -6.52 -3.03
C TYR A 154 -8.52 -6.28 -2.18
N LEU A 155 -7.95 -7.30 -1.53
CA LEU A 155 -6.64 -7.19 -0.87
C LEU A 155 -5.52 -7.63 -1.84
N TYR A 156 -4.56 -6.74 -2.04
CA TYR A 156 -3.34 -7.03 -2.80
C TYR A 156 -2.13 -6.73 -1.91
N CYS A 157 -1.43 -7.79 -1.49
CA CYS A 157 -0.16 -7.66 -0.79
C CYS A 157 0.97 -7.62 -1.83
N THR A 158 1.80 -6.58 -1.82
CA THR A 158 2.92 -6.45 -2.78
C THR A 158 4.28 -6.77 -2.18
N GLY A 159 4.39 -6.80 -0.84
CA GLY A 159 5.61 -7.24 -0.18
C GLY A 159 5.80 -8.77 -0.29
N PRO A 160 7.05 -9.24 -0.26
CA PRO A 160 7.33 -10.66 -0.35
C PRO A 160 6.87 -11.42 0.90
N VAL A 161 6.62 -12.72 0.73
CA VAL A 161 6.28 -13.66 1.81
C VAL A 161 7.46 -14.61 2.12
N PRO A 162 7.46 -15.34 3.25
CA PRO A 162 8.57 -16.20 3.65
C PRO A 162 9.02 -17.17 2.55
N SER A 163 8.09 -17.82 1.85
CA SER A 163 8.44 -18.77 0.78
C SER A 163 9.19 -18.14 -0.40
N GLN A 164 9.08 -16.83 -0.61
CA GLN A 164 9.79 -16.12 -1.69
C GLN A 164 11.19 -15.66 -1.27
N GLN A 165 11.44 -15.51 0.03
CA GLN A 165 12.71 -15.00 0.56
C GLN A 165 13.51 -16.11 1.23
N ILE A 166 12.90 -16.84 2.15
CA ILE A 166 13.53 -17.81 3.03
C ILE A 166 13.89 -19.10 2.28
N ASP A 167 12.97 -19.64 1.47
CA ASP A 167 13.18 -20.90 0.73
C ASP A 167 14.45 -20.89 -0.13
N PRO A 168 14.74 -19.84 -0.93
CA PRO A 168 15.99 -19.80 -1.69
C PRO A 168 17.18 -19.37 -0.84
N PHE A 169 16.98 -18.55 0.21
CA PHE A 169 18.07 -17.90 0.91
C PHE A 169 18.73 -18.80 1.95
N ILE A 170 17.96 -19.59 2.70
CA ILE A 170 18.54 -20.45 3.75
C ILE A 170 19.47 -21.54 3.19
N PRO A 171 19.12 -22.29 2.12
CA PRO A 171 20.05 -23.23 1.52
C PRO A 171 21.34 -22.55 1.07
N TRP A 172 21.24 -21.36 0.49
CA TRP A 172 22.41 -20.57 0.09
C TRP A 172 23.26 -20.15 1.30
N LEU A 173 22.63 -19.73 2.41
CA LEU A 173 23.35 -19.40 3.66
C LEU A 173 24.07 -20.61 4.24
N ILE A 174 23.48 -21.80 4.19
CA ILE A 174 24.13 -23.02 4.67
C ILE A 174 25.36 -23.35 3.82
N GLU A 175 25.25 -23.24 2.50
CA GLU A 175 26.36 -23.50 1.57
C GLU A 175 27.53 -22.51 1.74
N ASN A 176 27.24 -21.25 2.07
CA ASN A 176 28.24 -20.16 2.06
C ASN A 176 28.66 -19.66 3.45
N GLY A 177 27.85 -19.88 4.48
CA GLY A 177 28.07 -19.37 5.84
C GLY A 177 28.21 -20.48 6.88
N GLY A 178 27.40 -21.54 6.75
CA GLY A 178 27.45 -22.71 7.62
C GLY A 178 26.08 -23.11 8.18
N PRO A 179 25.98 -24.31 8.78
CA PRO A 179 24.70 -24.90 9.16
C PRO A 179 24.14 -24.44 10.51
N ARG A 180 24.87 -23.67 11.34
CA ARG A 180 24.46 -23.35 12.72
C ARG A 180 23.87 -21.95 12.84
N PHE A 181 22.58 -21.86 13.13
CA PHE A 181 21.83 -20.60 13.15
C PHE A 181 21.50 -20.14 14.58
N ALA A 182 21.46 -18.82 14.78
CA ALA A 182 20.84 -18.17 15.92
C ALA A 182 19.75 -17.20 15.48
N PHE A 183 18.61 -17.20 16.16
CA PHE A 183 17.42 -16.43 15.81
C PHE A 183 17.05 -15.38 16.88
N PRO A 184 17.75 -14.23 16.96
CA PRO A 184 17.29 -13.10 17.76
C PRO A 184 16.14 -12.37 17.06
N ALA A 185 15.04 -12.14 17.79
CA ALA A 185 13.76 -11.73 17.21
C ALA A 185 12.99 -10.74 18.07
N ALA A 186 12.21 -9.87 17.44
CA ALA A 186 11.26 -9.03 18.17
C ALA A 186 10.05 -9.87 18.63
N ASN A 187 9.52 -9.60 19.82
CA ASN A 187 8.47 -10.42 20.43
C ASN A 187 7.07 -10.02 19.97
N TYR A 188 6.75 -10.30 18.70
CA TYR A 188 5.39 -10.15 18.15
C TYR A 188 5.12 -11.14 17.01
N ALA A 189 3.96 -11.04 16.37
CA ALA A 189 3.47 -12.04 15.42
C ALA A 189 4.40 -12.27 14.20
N TRP A 190 4.95 -11.21 13.61
CA TRP A 190 5.74 -11.35 12.38
C TRP A 190 7.01 -12.17 12.57
N PRO A 191 7.89 -11.89 13.56
CA PRO A 191 9.07 -12.70 13.81
C PRO A 191 8.72 -14.11 14.25
N GLN A 192 7.68 -14.30 15.07
CA GLN A 192 7.29 -15.63 15.54
C GLN A 192 6.90 -16.56 14.39
N ILE A 193 6.05 -16.08 13.47
CA ILE A 193 5.60 -16.88 12.34
C ILE A 193 6.73 -17.06 11.33
N THR A 194 7.50 -16.01 11.06
CA THR A 194 8.63 -16.04 10.10
C THR A 194 9.75 -16.95 10.58
N ASN A 195 10.14 -16.88 11.86
CA ASN A 195 11.18 -17.73 12.43
C ASN A 195 10.74 -19.19 12.51
N LYS A 196 9.47 -19.46 12.82
CA LYS A 196 8.94 -20.83 12.77
C LYS A 196 9.04 -21.40 11.35
N TYR A 197 8.73 -20.60 10.33
CA TYR A 197 8.90 -21.00 8.93
C TYR A 197 10.38 -21.22 8.59
N ALA A 198 11.24 -20.26 8.94
CA ALA A 198 12.68 -20.32 8.73
C ALA A 198 13.32 -21.56 9.38
N ARG A 199 12.97 -21.88 10.63
CA ARG A 199 13.46 -23.07 11.34
C ARG A 199 13.17 -24.34 10.55
N ASN A 200 11.95 -24.50 10.04
CA ASN A 200 11.61 -25.67 9.23
C ASN A 200 12.50 -25.76 7.98
N VAL A 201 12.75 -24.63 7.31
CA VAL A 201 13.61 -24.59 6.12
C VAL A 201 15.08 -24.87 6.48
N VAL A 202 15.59 -24.35 7.61
CA VAL A 202 16.94 -24.67 8.13
C VAL A 202 17.09 -26.18 8.33
N GLU A 203 16.17 -26.78 9.09
CA GLU A 203 16.22 -28.21 9.44
C GLU A 203 16.09 -29.11 8.20
N GLN A 204 15.21 -28.75 7.26
CA GLN A 204 15.07 -29.47 5.98
C GLN A 204 16.30 -29.33 5.06
N SER A 205 17.05 -28.24 5.21
CA SER A 205 18.27 -27.97 4.44
C SER A 205 19.54 -28.50 5.11
N GLY A 206 19.41 -29.25 6.22
CA GLY A 206 20.54 -29.87 6.93
C GLY A 206 21.26 -28.95 7.92
N GLY A 207 20.67 -27.78 8.25
CA GLY A 207 21.15 -26.91 9.31
C GLY A 207 20.48 -27.19 10.67
N GLU A 208 20.91 -26.45 11.68
CA GLU A 208 20.29 -26.44 13.01
C GLU A 208 20.12 -25.00 13.51
N VAL A 209 19.04 -24.74 14.25
CA VAL A 209 18.88 -23.48 14.98
C VAL A 209 19.25 -23.74 16.44
N VAL A 210 20.45 -23.28 16.83
CA VAL A 210 21.08 -23.53 18.13
C VAL A 210 20.31 -22.86 19.26
N PHE A 211 19.89 -21.61 19.05
CA PHE A 211 19.00 -20.91 19.97
C PHE A 211 18.15 -19.87 19.26
N GLU A 212 17.06 -19.49 19.92
CA GLU A 212 16.11 -18.48 19.48
C GLU A 212 15.66 -17.66 20.70
N GLU A 213 15.75 -16.34 20.61
CA GLU A 213 15.46 -15.42 21.71
C GLU A 213 14.54 -14.30 21.22
N TYR A 214 13.53 -13.97 22.03
CA TYR A 214 12.53 -12.95 21.72
C TYR A 214 12.63 -11.78 22.68
N TYR A 215 12.72 -10.56 22.15
CA TYR A 215 12.90 -9.33 22.93
C TYR A 215 11.69 -8.40 22.85
N PRO A 216 11.41 -7.64 23.91
CA PRO A 216 10.46 -6.54 23.81
C PRO A 216 10.98 -5.50 22.80
N LEU A 217 10.06 -4.69 22.25
CA LEU A 217 10.37 -3.74 21.18
C LEU A 217 11.25 -2.56 21.64
N ASP A 218 11.36 -2.33 22.94
CA ASP A 218 12.20 -1.31 23.57
C ASP A 218 13.55 -1.86 24.07
N GLN A 219 13.93 -3.07 23.65
CA GLN A 219 15.20 -3.68 24.02
C GLN A 219 16.39 -2.93 23.38
N MET A 220 17.27 -2.40 24.23
CA MET A 220 18.46 -1.64 23.81
C MET A 220 19.78 -2.41 23.93
N ASP A 221 19.84 -3.43 24.79
CA ASP A 221 21.07 -4.18 25.08
C ASP A 221 20.93 -5.65 24.67
N TYR A 222 21.86 -6.14 23.86
CA TYR A 222 21.91 -7.52 23.37
C TYR A 222 23.21 -8.24 23.79
N GLY A 223 23.93 -7.72 24.79
CA GLY A 223 25.26 -8.20 25.17
C GLY A 223 25.29 -9.67 25.60
N SER A 224 24.28 -10.15 26.34
CA SER A 224 24.17 -11.57 26.71
C SER A 224 24.06 -12.46 25.48
N THR A 225 23.22 -12.07 24.51
CA THR A 225 22.98 -12.81 23.28
C THR A 225 24.22 -12.83 22.42
N ILE A 226 24.92 -11.70 22.28
CA ILE A 226 26.20 -11.63 21.57
C ILE A 226 27.23 -12.59 22.21
N ASN A 227 27.32 -12.61 23.54
CA ASN A 227 28.21 -13.54 24.23
C ASN A 227 27.83 -15.01 23.96
N THR A 228 26.54 -15.34 23.94
CA THR A 228 26.05 -16.68 23.58
C THR A 228 26.40 -17.03 22.13
N ILE A 229 26.21 -16.11 21.17
CA ILE A 229 26.59 -16.29 19.75
C ILE A 229 28.07 -16.67 19.62
N MET A 230 28.94 -15.92 20.31
CA MET A 230 30.39 -16.16 20.28
C MET A 230 30.78 -17.48 20.95
N LYS A 231 30.14 -17.81 22.09
CA LYS A 231 30.44 -19.03 22.86
C LYS A 231 29.99 -20.30 22.14
N GLU A 232 28.82 -20.27 21.52
CA GLU A 232 28.21 -21.43 20.87
C GLU A 232 28.70 -21.62 19.42
N ASN A 233 29.63 -20.81 18.93
CA ASN A 233 30.17 -20.86 17.55
C ASN A 233 29.03 -20.91 16.51
N ILE A 234 28.19 -19.87 16.51
CA ILE A 234 27.12 -19.70 15.52
C ILE A 234 27.73 -19.29 14.18
N ASP A 235 27.27 -19.91 13.10
CA ASP A 235 27.70 -19.61 11.72
C ASP A 235 26.88 -18.44 11.14
N VAL A 236 25.56 -18.45 11.39
CA VAL A 236 24.62 -17.49 10.82
C VAL A 236 23.70 -16.91 11.90
N VAL A 237 23.65 -15.58 11.99
CA VAL A 237 22.67 -14.87 12.84
C VAL A 237 21.52 -14.38 11.95
N PHE A 238 20.37 -15.05 12.02
CA PHE A 238 19.18 -14.69 11.25
C PHE A 238 18.31 -13.75 12.09
N ILE A 239 18.37 -12.45 11.77
CA ILE A 239 17.82 -11.38 12.61
C ILE A 239 16.42 -10.97 12.13
N THR A 240 15.45 -11.03 13.04
CA THR A 240 14.08 -10.51 12.84
C THR A 240 13.69 -9.49 13.91
N LEU A 241 14.66 -8.65 14.29
CA LEU A 241 14.49 -7.48 15.15
C LEU A 241 13.96 -6.28 14.34
N ILE A 242 13.31 -5.34 15.03
CA ILE A 242 12.95 -4.02 14.47
C ILE A 242 13.82 -2.96 15.17
N PRO A 243 14.35 -1.96 14.44
CA PRO A 243 15.05 -0.81 15.02
C PRO A 243 14.18 0.08 15.90
#